data_AF-A0A496Z789-F1
#
_entry.id   AF-A0A496Z789-F1
#
_cell.length_a   1.000
_cell.length_b   1.000
_cell.length_c   1.000
_cell.angle_alpha   90.00
_cell.angle_beta   90.00
_cell.angle_gamma   90.00
#
_symmetry.space_group_name_H-M   'P 1'
#
loop_
_entity.id
_entity.type
_entity.pdbx_description
1 polymer ?
#
loop_
_entity_poly.entity_id
_entity_poly.type
_entity_poly.pdbx_seq_one_letter_code
_entity_poly.pdbx_strand_id
1 'polypeptide(L)'
;MNTQKKLTPDLREFFSLVQGAIQVNPFNAERMDFDLKLSGLSKDTPEKEQVAKAVHEVGERLKKLETDGWVNIRGYSGKDRQLVLAAVLFHYFYLFREKFDQFILDQTEAGDNSLKVPFDQEALSFLRKKGLNTEESCRYFALSYQLRRAYFFINRRLVGRSPAMTKLRFNLWNNVFTHNIDLYERYLISRMEDFSTLFLGETGTGKGIAAMALGCSGFIPFNEKKRSFLESFTRSFVSINLSQYPDTLIESELFGHKKGAFTGAVKDHTGVFGRCSPYGAILLDEIG
;
A
#
# COMPACT_ATOMS: atom_id res chain seq x y z
N MET A 1 -5.25 5.46 -39.55
CA MET A 1 -4.77 6.42 -38.54
C MET A 1 -5.79 6.46 -37.42
N ASN A 2 -5.52 5.82 -36.27
CA ASN A 2 -6.44 5.92 -35.12
C ASN A 2 -6.22 7.28 -34.46
N THR A 3 -7.20 8.18 -34.60
CA THR A 3 -7.20 9.49 -33.95
C THR A 3 -7.20 9.27 -32.43
N GLN A 4 -6.13 9.71 -31.76
CA GLN A 4 -6.07 9.64 -30.29
C GLN A 4 -7.15 10.55 -29.70
N LYS A 5 -7.92 10.02 -28.76
CA LYS A 5 -8.93 10.79 -28.00
C LYS A 5 -8.21 11.86 -27.17
N LYS A 6 -8.82 13.04 -27.08
CA LYS A 6 -8.37 14.14 -26.20
C LYS A 6 -9.44 14.44 -25.18
N LEU A 7 -9.03 14.80 -23.96
CA LEU A 7 -9.96 15.29 -22.95
C LEU A 7 -10.40 16.71 -23.29
N THR A 8 -11.64 17.04 -22.96
CA THR A 8 -12.08 18.44 -22.92
C THR A 8 -11.33 19.18 -21.80
N PRO A 9 -11.17 20.52 -21.89
CA PRO A 9 -10.53 21.31 -20.85
C PRO A 9 -11.09 21.04 -19.44
N ASP A 10 -12.43 21.02 -19.31
CA ASP A 10 -13.10 20.77 -18.03
C ASP A 10 -12.79 19.39 -17.44
N LEU A 11 -12.74 18.34 -18.28
CA LEU A 11 -12.39 16.99 -17.83
C LEU A 11 -10.90 16.88 -17.48
N ARG A 12 -10.04 17.59 -18.20
CA ARG A 12 -8.61 17.65 -17.89
C ARG A 12 -8.37 18.32 -16.55
N GLU A 13 -9.04 19.43 -16.26
CA GLU A 13 -8.97 20.09 -14.97
C GLU A 13 -9.47 19.19 -13.84
N PHE A 14 -10.65 18.60 -14.01
CA PHE A 14 -11.23 17.71 -13.01
C PHE A 14 -10.35 16.47 -12.74
N PHE A 15 -9.85 15.78 -13.76
CA PHE A 15 -8.96 14.64 -13.54
C PHE A 15 -7.58 15.04 -13.01
N SER A 16 -7.15 16.29 -13.20
CA SER A 16 -5.95 16.81 -12.54
C SER A 16 -6.15 16.95 -11.03
N LEU A 17 -7.36 17.33 -10.58
CA LEU A 17 -7.71 17.29 -9.16
C LEU A 17 -7.69 15.85 -8.62
N VAL A 18 -8.21 14.88 -9.39
CA VAL A 18 -8.17 13.47 -9.01
C VAL A 18 -6.73 12.96 -8.88
N GLN A 19 -5.87 13.31 -9.83
CA GLN A 19 -4.44 12.98 -9.76
C GLN A 19 -3.80 13.57 -8.51
N GLY A 20 -4.07 14.84 -8.18
CA GLY A 20 -3.58 15.48 -6.95
C GLY A 20 -4.05 14.75 -5.68
N ALA A 21 -5.31 14.31 -5.64
CA ALA A 21 -5.87 13.56 -4.53
C ALA A 21 -5.20 12.18 -4.31
N ILE A 22 -4.69 11.56 -5.38
CA ILE A 22 -3.92 10.31 -5.33
C ILE A 22 -2.49 10.58 -4.83
N GLN A 23 -1.88 11.67 -5.27
CA GLN A 23 -0.48 11.99 -4.98
C GLN A 23 -0.26 12.54 -3.57
N VAL A 24 -1.28 13.18 -2.98
CA VAL A 24 -1.19 13.70 -1.63
C VAL A 24 -1.19 12.58 -0.59
N ASN A 25 -0.36 12.72 0.43
CA ASN A 25 -0.34 11.82 1.57
C ASN A 25 -1.72 11.81 2.25
N PRO A 26 -2.34 10.64 2.49
CA PRO A 26 -3.69 10.56 3.05
C PRO A 26 -3.80 11.02 4.51
N PHE A 27 -2.68 11.19 5.21
CA PHE A 27 -2.61 11.78 6.55
C PHE A 27 -2.25 13.27 6.54
N ASN A 28 -2.14 13.89 5.37
CA ASN A 28 -2.00 15.34 5.23
C ASN A 28 -3.38 16.01 5.29
N ALA A 29 -3.48 17.15 5.99
CA ALA A 29 -4.71 17.94 6.05
C ALA A 29 -5.18 18.41 4.66
N GLU A 30 -4.25 18.66 3.73
CA GLU A 30 -4.54 19.04 2.34
C GLU A 30 -5.36 17.98 1.58
N ARG A 31 -5.34 16.72 2.04
CA ARG A 31 -6.13 15.65 1.41
C ARG A 31 -7.63 15.97 1.42
N MET A 32 -8.12 16.54 2.52
CA MET A 32 -9.52 16.92 2.67
C MET A 32 -9.93 18.01 1.67
N ASP A 33 -9.03 18.93 1.34
CA ASP A 33 -9.30 19.98 0.34
C ASP A 33 -9.51 19.40 -1.07
N PHE A 34 -8.84 18.29 -1.41
CA PHE A 34 -9.08 17.60 -2.67
C PHE A 34 -10.45 16.90 -2.68
N ASP A 35 -10.81 16.20 -1.60
CA ASP A 35 -12.11 15.51 -1.52
C ASP A 35 -13.29 16.51 -1.57
N LEU A 36 -13.12 17.70 -0.96
CA LEU A 36 -14.07 18.82 -1.08
C LEU A 36 -14.20 19.34 -2.51
N LYS A 37 -13.06 19.64 -3.17
CA LYS A 37 -13.06 20.13 -4.57
C LYS A 37 -13.69 19.11 -5.53
N LEU A 38 -13.44 17.82 -5.31
CA LEU A 38 -13.99 16.73 -6.13
C LEU A 38 -15.47 16.49 -5.89
N SER A 39 -15.92 16.63 -4.64
CA SER A 39 -17.33 16.41 -4.26
C SER A 39 -18.23 17.62 -4.51
N GLY A 40 -17.67 18.83 -4.49
CA GLY A 40 -18.43 20.09 -4.56
C GLY A 40 -19.25 20.37 -3.29
N LEU A 41 -18.98 19.67 -2.18
CA LEU A 41 -19.71 19.81 -0.91
C LEU A 41 -19.06 20.86 0.00
N SER A 42 -19.79 21.25 1.05
CA SER A 42 -19.29 22.17 2.08
C SER A 42 -18.27 21.47 3.00
N LYS A 43 -17.39 22.27 3.61
CA LYS A 43 -16.46 21.84 4.66
C LYS A 43 -17.17 21.23 5.88
N ASP A 44 -18.41 21.61 6.12
CA ASP A 44 -19.20 21.14 7.26
C ASP A 44 -19.79 19.73 7.04
N THR A 45 -19.80 19.24 5.79
CA THR A 45 -20.29 17.90 5.49
C THR A 45 -19.35 16.84 6.07
N PRO A 46 -19.83 15.72 6.63
CA PRO A 46 -18.94 14.67 7.14
C PRO A 46 -17.97 14.13 6.07
N GLU A 47 -16.71 13.92 6.45
CA GLU A 47 -15.64 13.46 5.54
C GLU A 47 -16.03 12.22 4.72
N LYS A 48 -16.70 11.26 5.36
CA LYS A 48 -17.18 10.03 4.69
C LYS A 48 -18.13 10.33 3.53
N GLU A 49 -19.00 11.32 3.70
CA GLU A 49 -19.95 11.75 2.66
C GLU A 49 -19.25 12.53 1.55
N GLN A 50 -18.28 13.38 1.90
CA GLN A 50 -17.43 14.08 0.92
C GLN A 50 -16.71 13.07 0.02
N VAL A 51 -16.04 12.07 0.61
CA VAL A 51 -15.34 11.02 -0.14
C VAL A 51 -16.31 10.22 -1.00
N ALA A 52 -17.47 9.82 -0.46
CA ALA A 52 -18.46 9.05 -1.23
C ALA A 52 -18.97 9.85 -2.45
N LYS A 53 -19.24 11.15 -2.28
CA LYS A 53 -19.65 12.03 -3.38
C LYS A 53 -18.53 12.24 -4.38
N ALA A 54 -17.29 12.45 -3.94
CA ALA A 54 -16.13 12.53 -4.84
C ALA A 54 -15.98 11.27 -5.70
N VAL A 55 -16.06 10.08 -5.09
CA VAL A 55 -16.00 8.79 -5.80
C VAL A 55 -17.13 8.66 -6.83
N HIS A 56 -18.34 9.09 -6.48
CA HIS A 56 -19.50 9.13 -7.38
C HIS A 56 -19.24 10.07 -8.56
N GLU A 57 -18.80 11.31 -8.31
CA GLU A 57 -18.52 12.31 -9.34
C GLU A 57 -17.41 11.89 -10.32
N VAL A 58 -16.37 11.21 -9.83
CA VAL A 58 -15.33 10.60 -10.67
C VAL A 58 -15.92 9.47 -11.52
N GLY A 59 -16.71 8.59 -10.91
CA GLY A 59 -17.37 7.48 -11.61
C GLY A 59 -18.29 7.95 -12.74
N GLU A 60 -19.14 8.95 -12.48
CA GLU A 60 -20.06 9.51 -13.48
C GLU A 60 -19.31 10.18 -14.64
N ARG A 61 -18.22 10.90 -14.37
CA ARG A 61 -17.39 11.48 -15.45
C ARG A 61 -16.65 10.42 -16.25
N LEU A 62 -16.19 9.35 -15.62
CA LEU A 62 -15.65 8.20 -16.34
C LEU A 62 -16.72 7.56 -17.23
N LYS A 63 -17.96 7.34 -16.75
CA LYS A 63 -19.07 6.83 -17.56
C LYS A 63 -19.44 7.74 -18.73
N LYS A 64 -19.36 9.06 -18.56
CA LYS A 64 -19.57 10.03 -19.66
C LYS A 64 -18.49 9.97 -20.74
N LEU A 65 -17.32 9.40 -20.44
CA LEU A 65 -16.33 9.07 -21.46
C LEU A 65 -16.62 7.74 -22.15
N GLU A 66 -17.61 6.98 -21.65
CA GLU A 66 -18.04 5.69 -22.17
C GLU A 66 -19.16 5.77 -23.21
N THR A 67 -19.64 6.96 -23.56
CA THR A 67 -20.75 7.13 -24.51
C THR A 67 -20.45 6.60 -25.92
N ASP A 68 -19.18 6.28 -26.22
CA ASP A 68 -18.72 5.59 -27.44
C ASP A 68 -18.17 4.16 -27.17
N GLY A 69 -18.45 3.57 -26.00
CA GLY A 69 -17.91 2.29 -25.51
C GLY A 69 -17.03 2.44 -24.25
N TRP A 70 -16.62 1.33 -23.60
CA TRP A 70 -15.82 1.36 -22.35
C TRP A 70 -14.61 2.30 -22.41
N VAL A 71 -14.33 3.04 -21.31
CA VAL A 71 -13.13 3.88 -21.21
C VAL A 71 -11.91 2.99 -21.37
N ASN A 72 -11.23 3.12 -22.49
CA ASN A 72 -9.98 2.43 -22.76
C ASN A 72 -8.84 3.45 -22.70
N ILE A 73 -7.98 3.34 -21.69
CA ILE A 73 -6.85 4.26 -21.49
C ILE A 73 -5.90 4.30 -22.69
N ARG A 74 -5.86 3.23 -23.51
CA ARG A 74 -5.01 3.16 -24.72
C ARG A 74 -5.50 4.05 -25.86
N GLY A 75 -6.73 4.55 -25.77
CA GLY A 75 -7.26 5.54 -26.70
C GLY A 75 -6.68 6.95 -26.51
N TYR A 76 -6.01 7.21 -25.39
CA TYR A 76 -5.40 8.49 -25.03
C TYR A 76 -3.87 8.41 -25.06
N SER A 77 -3.20 9.56 -25.08
CA SER A 77 -1.74 9.66 -25.03
C SER A 77 -1.26 10.78 -24.11
N GLY A 78 0.04 10.80 -23.83
CA GLY A 78 0.68 11.85 -23.04
C GLY A 78 0.00 12.09 -21.70
N LYS A 79 -0.25 13.37 -21.39
CA LYS A 79 -0.87 13.79 -20.13
C LYS A 79 -2.32 13.30 -19.99
N ASP A 80 -3.09 13.24 -21.07
CA ASP A 80 -4.49 12.78 -21.01
C ASP A 80 -4.57 11.32 -20.61
N ARG A 81 -3.68 10.46 -21.15
CA ARG A 81 -3.61 9.05 -20.72
C ARG A 81 -3.30 8.94 -19.22
N GLN A 82 -2.37 9.75 -18.71
CA GLN A 82 -2.03 9.75 -17.29
C GLN A 82 -3.23 10.16 -16.41
N LEU A 83 -3.95 11.20 -16.82
CA LEU A 83 -5.11 11.71 -16.09
C LEU A 83 -6.28 10.72 -16.10
N VAL A 84 -6.58 10.11 -17.25
CA VAL A 84 -7.61 9.07 -17.35
C VAL A 84 -7.23 7.85 -16.52
N LEU A 85 -5.96 7.41 -16.57
CA LEU A 85 -5.48 6.31 -15.74
C LEU A 85 -5.60 6.63 -14.25
N ALA A 86 -5.20 7.83 -13.81
CA ALA A 86 -5.36 8.27 -12.42
C ALA A 86 -6.84 8.23 -11.99
N ALA A 87 -7.75 8.74 -12.82
CA ALA A 87 -9.19 8.68 -12.52
C ALA A 87 -9.72 7.24 -12.44
N VAL A 88 -9.30 6.36 -13.36
CA VAL A 88 -9.65 4.93 -13.35
C VAL A 88 -9.15 4.25 -12.08
N LEU A 89 -7.88 4.47 -11.70
CA LEU A 89 -7.28 3.86 -10.52
C LEU A 89 -7.89 4.39 -9.22
N PHE A 90 -8.20 5.69 -9.15
CA PHE A 90 -8.93 6.28 -8.02
C PHE A 90 -10.29 5.60 -7.86
N HIS A 91 -11.10 5.57 -8.91
CA HIS A 91 -12.43 4.98 -8.85
C HIS A 91 -12.37 3.48 -8.51
N TYR A 92 -11.44 2.75 -9.14
CA TYR A 92 -11.17 1.34 -8.85
C TYR A 92 -10.82 1.12 -7.38
N PHE A 93 -9.88 1.88 -6.82
CA PHE A 93 -9.44 1.72 -5.44
C PHE A 93 -10.60 1.87 -4.46
N TYR A 94 -11.44 2.89 -4.63
CA TYR A 94 -12.59 3.11 -3.76
C TYR A 94 -13.72 2.10 -3.96
N LEU A 95 -13.91 1.58 -5.18
CA LEU A 95 -14.90 0.54 -5.47
C LEU A 95 -14.57 -0.78 -4.73
N PHE A 96 -13.28 -1.12 -4.63
CA PHE A 96 -12.83 -2.36 -3.98
C PHE A 96 -12.31 -2.17 -2.54
N ARG A 97 -12.33 -0.93 -2.02
CA ARG A 97 -11.75 -0.58 -0.71
C ARG A 97 -12.25 -1.46 0.44
N GLU A 98 -13.57 -1.60 0.57
CA GLU A 98 -14.18 -2.39 1.64
C GLU A 98 -13.86 -3.89 1.51
N LYS A 99 -13.74 -4.39 0.27
CA LYS A 99 -13.33 -5.77 0.00
C LYS A 99 -11.87 -6.00 0.39
N PHE A 100 -10.98 -5.03 0.14
CA PHE A 100 -9.62 -5.07 0.66
C PHE A 100 -9.59 -5.01 2.18
N ASP A 101 -10.40 -4.16 2.82
CA ASP A 101 -10.50 -4.11 4.28
C ASP A 101 -10.89 -5.45 4.88
N GLN A 102 -11.93 -6.08 4.34
CA GLN A 102 -12.34 -7.41 4.78
C GLN A 102 -11.22 -8.44 4.57
N PHE A 103 -10.56 -8.41 3.42
CA PHE A 103 -9.46 -9.33 3.14
C PHE A 103 -8.25 -9.14 4.07
N ILE A 104 -7.97 -7.92 4.54
CA ILE A 104 -6.93 -7.67 5.56
C ILE A 104 -7.31 -8.35 6.88
N LEU A 105 -8.58 -8.26 7.28
CA LEU A 105 -9.07 -8.90 8.50
C LEU A 105 -9.00 -10.42 8.39
N ASP A 106 -9.54 -10.99 7.31
CA ASP A 106 -9.53 -12.43 7.05
C ASP A 106 -8.09 -12.98 7.02
N GLN A 107 -7.16 -12.27 6.37
CA GLN A 107 -5.75 -12.66 6.31
C GLN A 107 -5.06 -12.55 7.67
N THR A 108 -5.48 -11.61 8.53
CA THR A 108 -4.98 -11.50 9.90
C THR A 108 -5.39 -12.72 10.72
N GLU A 109 -6.64 -13.18 10.57
CA GLU A 109 -7.16 -14.37 11.26
C GLU A 109 -6.52 -15.67 10.76
N ALA A 110 -6.26 -15.77 9.45
CA ALA A 110 -5.62 -16.94 8.84
C ALA A 110 -4.12 -17.08 9.14
N GLY A 111 -3.50 -16.06 9.73
CA GLY A 111 -2.08 -16.07 10.06
C GLY A 111 -1.18 -16.18 8.82
N ASP A 112 -0.15 -17.01 8.91
CA ASP A 112 0.95 -17.06 7.92
C ASP A 112 0.57 -17.66 6.56
N ASN A 113 -0.62 -18.27 6.45
CA ASN A 113 -1.08 -18.88 5.22
C ASN A 113 -1.71 -17.83 4.30
N SER A 114 -1.12 -17.61 3.13
CA SER A 114 -1.67 -16.66 2.15
C SER A 114 -3.03 -17.14 1.62
N LEU A 115 -4.06 -16.32 1.79
CA LEU A 115 -5.42 -16.61 1.39
C LEU A 115 -5.65 -16.36 -0.11
N LYS A 116 -6.57 -17.14 -0.68
CA LYS A 116 -7.15 -16.80 -1.99
C LYS A 116 -8.00 -15.54 -1.85
N VAL A 117 -7.85 -14.61 -2.78
CA VAL A 117 -8.59 -13.35 -2.77
C VAL A 117 -9.96 -13.56 -3.43
N PRO A 118 -11.10 -13.41 -2.73
CA PRO A 118 -12.41 -13.79 -3.27
C PRO A 118 -12.87 -12.94 -4.46
N PHE A 119 -12.40 -11.70 -4.54
CA PHE A 119 -12.81 -10.70 -5.53
C PHE A 119 -11.74 -10.41 -6.60
N ASP A 120 -10.69 -11.23 -6.68
CA ASP A 120 -9.60 -11.06 -7.65
C ASP A 120 -10.11 -10.97 -9.10
N GLN A 121 -11.00 -11.89 -9.49
CA GLN A 121 -11.50 -11.97 -10.86
C GLN A 121 -12.30 -10.72 -11.25
N GLU A 122 -13.16 -10.24 -10.35
CA GLU A 122 -13.95 -9.03 -10.55
C GLU A 122 -13.05 -7.80 -10.69
N ALA A 123 -12.09 -7.66 -9.79
CA ALA A 123 -11.15 -6.54 -9.75
C ALA A 123 -10.21 -6.50 -10.95
N LEU A 124 -9.61 -7.64 -11.32
CA LEU A 124 -8.74 -7.74 -12.49
C LEU A 124 -9.52 -7.55 -13.80
N SER A 125 -10.74 -8.08 -13.88
CA SER A 125 -11.62 -7.86 -15.03
C SER A 125 -11.96 -6.38 -15.21
N PHE A 126 -12.22 -5.66 -14.10
CA PHE A 126 -12.44 -4.21 -14.14
C PHE A 126 -11.24 -3.48 -14.78
N LEU A 127 -10.01 -3.73 -14.30
CA LEU A 127 -8.81 -3.07 -14.83
C LEU A 127 -8.56 -3.41 -16.30
N ARG A 128 -8.75 -4.68 -16.69
CA ARG A 128 -8.59 -5.14 -18.08
C ARG A 128 -9.58 -4.47 -19.03
N LYS A 129 -10.84 -4.34 -18.62
CA LYS A 129 -11.86 -3.61 -19.39
C LYS A 129 -11.48 -2.15 -19.61
N LYS A 130 -10.66 -1.56 -18.73
CA LYS A 130 -10.13 -0.20 -18.90
C LYS A 130 -8.90 -0.10 -19.78
N GLY A 131 -8.44 -1.22 -20.35
CA GLY A 131 -7.33 -1.28 -21.30
C GLY A 131 -5.96 -1.60 -20.67
N LEU A 132 -5.92 -1.98 -19.40
CA LEU A 132 -4.69 -2.48 -18.77
C LEU A 132 -4.43 -3.92 -19.20
N ASN A 133 -3.17 -4.26 -19.48
CA ASN A 133 -2.79 -5.65 -19.75
C ASN A 133 -2.77 -6.50 -18.45
N THR A 134 -2.48 -7.79 -18.57
CA THR A 134 -2.45 -8.71 -17.42
C THR A 134 -1.46 -8.29 -16.33
N GLU A 135 -0.25 -7.90 -16.72
CA GLU A 135 0.82 -7.49 -15.82
C GLU A 135 0.48 -6.18 -15.11
N GLU A 136 0.08 -5.15 -15.86
CA GLU A 136 -0.38 -3.87 -15.33
C GLU A 136 -1.56 -4.07 -14.36
N SER A 137 -2.52 -4.94 -14.71
CA SER A 137 -3.68 -5.23 -13.87
C SER A 137 -3.26 -5.88 -12.55
N CYS A 138 -2.38 -6.88 -12.59
CA CYS A 138 -1.87 -7.53 -11.37
C CYS A 138 -1.05 -6.56 -10.52
N ARG A 139 -0.24 -5.70 -11.16
CA ARG A 139 0.57 -4.68 -10.48
C ARG A 139 -0.30 -3.68 -9.73
N TYR A 140 -1.31 -3.09 -10.38
CA TYR A 140 -2.20 -2.13 -9.71
C TYR A 140 -3.14 -2.79 -8.70
N PHE A 141 -3.51 -4.06 -8.90
CA PHE A 141 -4.20 -4.85 -7.89
C PHE A 141 -3.36 -5.00 -6.62
N ALA A 142 -2.09 -5.40 -6.77
CA ALA A 142 -1.14 -5.53 -5.66
C ALA A 142 -0.82 -4.19 -4.98
N LEU A 143 -0.62 -3.13 -5.77
CA LEU A 143 -0.38 -1.78 -5.24
C LEU A 143 -1.59 -1.27 -4.45
N SER A 144 -2.81 -1.51 -4.93
CA SER A 144 -4.03 -1.12 -4.20
C SER A 144 -4.15 -1.85 -2.88
N TYR A 145 -3.81 -3.14 -2.85
CA TYR A 145 -3.77 -3.89 -1.60
C TYR A 145 -2.69 -3.34 -0.65
N GLN A 146 -1.50 -3.02 -1.16
CA GLN A 146 -0.42 -2.40 -0.37
C GLN A 146 -0.85 -1.06 0.23
N LEU A 147 -1.39 -0.14 -0.58
CA LEU A 147 -1.89 1.17 -0.14
C LEU A 147 -2.96 1.01 0.94
N ARG A 148 -3.89 0.06 0.75
CA ARG A 148 -4.94 -0.19 1.74
C ARG A 148 -4.36 -0.74 3.04
N ARG A 149 -3.46 -1.73 2.99
CA ARG A 149 -2.79 -2.27 4.18
C ARG A 149 -2.04 -1.19 4.93
N ALA A 150 -1.25 -0.38 4.22
CA ALA A 150 -0.49 0.69 4.84
C ALA A 150 -1.38 1.69 5.57
N TYR A 151 -2.44 2.15 4.91
CA TYR A 151 -3.42 3.01 5.58
C TYR A 151 -4.06 2.27 6.77
N PHE A 152 -4.48 1.01 6.60
CA PHE A 152 -5.13 0.24 7.65
C PHE A 152 -4.27 0.14 8.92
N PHE A 153 -3.00 -0.27 8.79
CA PHE A 153 -2.11 -0.42 9.93
C PHE A 153 -1.67 0.93 10.50
N ILE A 154 -1.22 1.86 9.66
CA ILE A 154 -0.78 3.19 10.12
C ILE A 154 -1.94 3.91 10.82
N ASN A 155 -3.18 3.82 10.31
CA ASN A 155 -4.33 4.48 10.90
C ASN A 155 -4.89 3.75 12.15
N ARG A 156 -5.01 2.42 12.13
CA ARG A 156 -5.67 1.69 13.23
C ARG A 156 -4.74 1.29 14.38
N ARG A 157 -3.47 0.97 14.13
CA ARG A 157 -2.57 0.44 15.18
C ARG A 157 -1.98 1.54 16.05
N LEU A 158 -1.73 2.71 15.48
CA LEU A 158 -1.23 3.86 16.23
C LEU A 158 -2.42 4.57 16.86
N VAL A 159 -2.44 4.68 18.19
CA VAL A 159 -3.52 5.34 18.94
C VAL A 159 -3.20 6.81 19.14
N GLY A 160 -4.21 7.67 19.09
CA GLY A 160 -4.09 9.10 19.36
C GLY A 160 -4.23 9.98 18.12
N ARG A 161 -4.66 11.23 18.38
CA ARG A 161 -4.95 12.27 17.38
C ARG A 161 -4.15 13.56 17.62
N SER A 162 -3.11 13.50 18.46
CA SER A 162 -2.26 14.65 18.72
C SER A 162 -1.50 15.06 17.45
N PRO A 163 -1.07 16.33 17.33
CA PRO A 163 -0.27 16.77 16.19
C PRO A 163 0.99 15.92 15.95
N ALA A 164 1.62 15.45 17.03
CA ALA A 164 2.77 14.55 16.94
C ALA A 164 2.41 13.20 16.30
N MET A 165 1.26 12.61 16.67
CA MET A 165 0.79 11.36 16.07
C MET A 165 0.38 11.55 14.61
N THR A 166 -0.24 12.67 14.25
CA THR A 166 -0.55 13.00 12.86
C THR A 166 0.74 13.10 12.03
N LYS A 167 1.77 13.78 12.56
CA LYS A 167 3.09 13.86 11.92
C LYS A 167 3.77 12.49 11.78
N LEU A 168 3.66 11.63 12.80
CA LEU A 168 4.18 10.26 12.73
C LEU A 168 3.50 9.46 11.62
N ARG A 169 2.16 9.48 11.52
CA ARG A 169 1.43 8.78 10.44
C ARG A 169 1.83 9.30 9.06
N PHE A 170 1.95 10.62 8.91
CA PHE A 170 2.45 11.26 7.70
C PHE A 170 3.84 10.73 7.32
N ASN A 171 4.78 10.74 8.28
CA ASN A 171 6.15 10.27 8.05
C ASN A 171 6.21 8.78 7.72
N LEU A 172 5.42 7.93 8.39
CA LEU A 172 5.37 6.50 8.11
C LEU A 172 4.84 6.22 6.70
N TRP A 173 3.79 6.93 6.28
CA TRP A 173 3.29 6.81 4.91
C TRP A 173 4.35 7.20 3.88
N ASN A 174 5.05 8.32 4.10
CA ASN A 174 6.13 8.75 3.22
C ASN A 174 7.35 7.80 3.28
N ASN A 175 7.55 7.09 4.38
CA ASN A 175 8.60 6.08 4.45
C ASN A 175 8.28 4.88 3.53
N VAL A 176 7.01 4.49 3.39
CA VAL A 176 6.60 3.40 2.48
C VAL A 176 6.50 3.86 1.03
N PHE A 177 5.87 5.01 0.77
CA PHE A 177 5.50 5.43 -0.59
C PHE A 177 6.25 6.66 -1.10
N THR A 178 7.26 7.12 -0.35
CA THR A 178 7.96 8.40 -0.57
C THR A 178 7.01 9.60 -0.50
N HIS A 179 7.51 10.79 -0.81
CA HIS A 179 6.68 11.99 -0.95
C HIS A 179 5.95 12.05 -2.31
N ASN A 180 6.23 11.13 -3.23
CA ASN A 180 5.63 11.08 -4.56
C ASN A 180 5.30 9.65 -4.97
N ILE A 181 4.02 9.30 -4.90
CA ILE A 181 3.55 7.95 -5.22
C ILE A 181 3.79 7.55 -6.67
N ASP A 182 3.88 8.50 -7.61
CA ASP A 182 4.19 8.20 -9.02
C ASP A 182 5.66 7.78 -9.18
N LEU A 183 6.57 8.38 -8.41
CA LEU A 183 7.98 7.95 -8.40
C LEU A 183 8.12 6.57 -7.76
N TYR A 184 7.40 6.35 -6.66
CA TYR A 184 7.35 5.04 -6.02
C TYR A 184 6.85 3.96 -7.00
N GLU A 185 5.71 4.20 -7.65
CA GLU A 185 5.09 3.25 -8.58
C GLU A 185 5.98 2.90 -9.78
N ARG A 186 6.75 3.87 -10.29
CA ARG A 186 7.59 3.66 -11.48
C ARG A 186 8.94 3.03 -11.17
N TYR A 187 9.54 3.35 -10.02
CA TYR A 187 10.96 3.07 -9.79
C TYR A 187 11.25 2.30 -8.50
N LEU A 188 10.34 2.35 -7.51
CA LEU A 188 10.63 1.85 -6.16
C LEU A 188 9.71 0.71 -5.69
N ILE A 189 8.75 0.26 -6.51
CA ILE A 189 8.02 -0.98 -6.22
C ILE A 189 9.03 -2.12 -6.03
N SER A 190 8.92 -2.83 -4.90
CA SER A 190 9.84 -3.92 -4.51
C SER A 190 11.29 -3.50 -4.31
N ARG A 191 11.55 -2.20 -4.11
CA ARG A 191 12.88 -1.65 -3.79
C ARG A 191 12.89 -0.90 -2.47
N MET A 192 11.72 -0.55 -1.93
CA MET A 192 11.66 0.16 -0.65
C MET A 192 12.16 -0.72 0.50
N GLU A 193 12.12 -2.05 0.34
CA GLU A 193 12.70 -3.00 1.27
C GLU A 193 14.26 -2.96 1.30
N ASP A 194 14.92 -2.35 0.30
CA ASP A 194 16.38 -2.16 0.27
C ASP A 194 16.86 -1.07 1.26
N PHE A 195 15.95 -0.27 1.83
CA PHE A 195 16.27 0.83 2.73
C PHE A 195 15.96 0.51 4.19
N SER A 196 16.99 0.53 5.04
CA SER A 196 16.81 0.42 6.49
C SER A 196 16.15 1.67 7.08
N THR A 197 15.21 1.47 8.00
CA THR A 197 14.54 2.56 8.74
C THR A 197 14.94 2.53 10.20
N LEU A 198 15.43 3.66 10.72
CA LEU A 198 15.81 3.83 12.12
C LEU A 198 14.69 4.52 12.91
N PHE A 199 14.22 3.86 13.97
CA PHE A 199 13.26 4.44 14.91
C PHE A 199 13.98 4.99 16.14
N LEU A 200 13.83 6.29 16.38
CA LEU A 200 14.39 6.97 17.55
C LEU A 200 13.28 7.38 18.51
N GLY A 201 13.53 7.23 19.80
CA GLY A 201 12.61 7.62 20.86
C GLY A 201 12.84 6.82 22.14
N GLU A 202 12.32 7.34 23.25
CA GLU A 202 12.42 6.70 24.57
C GLU A 202 11.80 5.30 24.59
N THR A 203 12.20 4.49 25.56
CA THR A 203 11.61 3.17 25.82
C THR A 203 10.12 3.32 26.15
N GLY A 204 9.28 2.42 25.62
CA GLY A 204 7.84 2.44 25.87
C GLY A 204 7.01 3.43 25.03
N THR A 205 7.64 4.20 24.12
CA THR A 205 6.93 5.17 23.24
C THR A 205 6.17 4.55 22.07
N GLY A 206 6.15 3.21 21.96
CA GLY A 206 5.40 2.49 20.91
C GLY A 206 6.15 2.30 19.59
N LYS A 207 7.50 2.39 19.58
CA LYS A 207 8.34 2.15 18.39
C LYS A 207 8.03 0.83 17.69
N GLY A 208 7.84 -0.25 18.44
CA GLY A 208 7.49 -1.57 17.89
C GLY A 208 6.16 -1.59 17.13
N ILE A 209 5.17 -0.79 17.55
CA ILE A 209 3.88 -0.68 16.84
C ILE A 209 4.07 0.07 15.51
N ALA A 210 4.87 1.14 15.50
CA ALA A 210 5.18 1.88 14.27
C ALA A 210 5.97 1.01 13.28
N ALA A 211 6.95 0.25 13.76
CA ALA A 211 7.71 -0.70 12.95
C ALA A 211 6.82 -1.81 12.39
N MET A 212 5.93 -2.39 13.19
CA MET A 212 4.94 -3.38 12.72
C MET A 212 4.05 -2.78 11.63
N ALA A 213 3.61 -1.53 11.78
CA ALA A 213 2.80 -0.88 10.75
C ALA A 213 3.54 -0.77 9.41
N LEU A 214 4.84 -0.46 9.42
CA LEU A 214 5.67 -0.48 8.20
C LEU A 214 5.88 -1.90 7.66
N GLY A 215 6.21 -2.86 8.52
CA GLY A 215 6.48 -4.23 8.11
C GLY A 215 5.29 -4.91 7.43
N CYS A 216 4.07 -4.62 7.89
CA CYS A 216 2.85 -5.10 7.24
C CYS A 216 2.46 -4.34 5.95
N SER A 217 3.26 -3.35 5.55
CA SER A 217 3.00 -2.42 4.43
C SER A 217 3.92 -2.63 3.22
N GLY A 218 4.83 -3.60 3.26
CA GLY A 218 5.71 -3.95 2.13
C GLY A 218 4.93 -4.38 0.88
N PHE A 219 5.55 -4.32 -0.30
CA PHE A 219 4.88 -4.71 -1.54
C PHE A 219 4.89 -6.23 -1.70
N ILE A 220 3.71 -6.82 -1.93
CA ILE A 220 3.57 -8.27 -2.12
C ILE A 220 2.91 -8.50 -3.49
N PRO A 221 3.61 -9.10 -4.47
CA PRO A 221 3.03 -9.35 -5.79
C PRO A 221 1.82 -10.29 -5.71
N PHE A 222 0.86 -10.08 -6.62
CA PHE A 222 -0.29 -10.97 -6.78
C PHE A 222 -0.01 -12.08 -7.80
N ASN A 223 -0.36 -13.31 -7.46
CA ASN A 223 -0.25 -14.46 -8.36
C ASN A 223 -1.64 -14.89 -8.82
N GLU A 224 -2.00 -14.51 -10.04
CA GLU A 224 -3.33 -14.81 -10.60
C GLU A 224 -3.62 -16.31 -10.73
N LYS A 225 -2.60 -17.14 -11.01
CA LYS A 225 -2.80 -18.60 -11.11
C LYS A 225 -3.17 -19.21 -9.76
N LYS A 226 -2.52 -18.76 -8.69
CA LYS A 226 -2.84 -19.18 -7.31
C LYS A 226 -4.05 -18.45 -6.73
N ARG A 227 -4.45 -17.34 -7.35
CA ARG A 227 -5.48 -16.40 -6.89
C ARG A 227 -5.16 -15.80 -5.51
N SER A 228 -3.89 -15.73 -5.15
CA SER A 228 -3.41 -15.26 -3.85
C SER A 228 -2.23 -14.32 -4.03
N PHE A 229 -1.91 -13.58 -2.98
CA PHE A 229 -0.62 -12.89 -2.91
C PHE A 229 0.51 -13.92 -2.73
N LEU A 230 1.74 -13.54 -3.09
CA LEU A 230 2.88 -14.46 -2.99
C LEU A 230 3.25 -14.80 -1.54
N GLU A 231 2.88 -13.96 -0.58
CA GLU A 231 3.16 -14.13 0.84
C GLU A 231 2.00 -13.57 1.68
N SER A 232 1.86 -14.04 2.92
CA SER A 232 1.01 -13.38 3.91
C SER A 232 1.74 -12.21 4.57
N PHE A 233 1.10 -11.05 4.68
CA PHE A 233 1.73 -9.90 5.36
C PHE A 233 1.97 -10.18 6.86
N THR A 234 1.26 -11.13 7.48
CA THR A 234 1.45 -11.52 8.88
C THR A 234 2.78 -12.25 9.10
N ARG A 235 3.24 -13.00 8.09
CA ARG A 235 4.56 -13.63 8.05
C ARG A 235 5.67 -12.66 7.61
N SER A 236 5.28 -11.54 7.00
CA SER A 236 6.20 -10.57 6.42
C SER A 236 6.83 -9.64 7.46
N PHE A 237 6.52 -9.74 8.75
CA PHE A 237 7.17 -8.93 9.78
C PHE A 237 7.70 -9.81 10.90
N VAL A 238 9.01 -9.76 11.12
CA VAL A 238 9.68 -10.48 12.21
C VAL A 238 10.30 -9.47 13.15
N SER A 239 10.05 -9.59 14.45
CA SER A 239 10.66 -8.75 15.47
C SER A 239 11.58 -9.58 16.33
N ILE A 240 12.79 -9.08 16.57
CA ILE A 240 13.75 -9.65 17.51
C ILE A 240 14.24 -8.54 18.43
N ASN A 241 14.21 -8.80 19.74
CA ASN A 241 14.74 -7.88 20.73
C ASN A 241 16.12 -8.37 21.14
N LEU A 242 17.15 -7.60 20.81
CA LEU A 242 18.55 -8.01 20.99
C LEU A 242 18.97 -8.07 22.46
N SER A 243 18.35 -7.25 23.33
CA SER A 243 18.63 -7.26 24.77
C SER A 243 18.22 -8.56 25.49
N GLN A 244 17.42 -9.40 24.84
CA GLN A 244 16.99 -10.69 25.39
C GLN A 244 18.04 -11.80 25.21
N TYR A 245 19.08 -11.55 24.42
CA TYR A 245 20.10 -12.53 24.10
C TYR A 245 21.44 -12.12 24.73
N PRO A 246 22.21 -13.08 25.28
CA PRO A 246 23.61 -12.83 25.60
C PRO A 246 24.39 -12.45 24.34
N ASP A 247 25.37 -11.56 24.48
CA ASP A 247 26.23 -11.08 23.38
C ASP A 247 26.81 -12.22 22.53
N THR A 248 27.16 -13.33 23.16
CA THR A 248 27.74 -14.53 22.53
C THR A 248 26.75 -15.30 21.64
N LEU A 249 25.44 -15.08 21.79
CA LEU A 249 24.38 -15.76 21.04
C LEU A 249 23.70 -14.85 20.01
N ILE A 250 23.89 -13.53 20.07
CA ILE A 250 23.28 -12.57 19.14
C ILE A 250 23.60 -12.93 17.68
N GLU A 251 24.87 -13.17 17.36
CA GLU A 251 25.28 -13.52 15.99
C GLU A 251 24.61 -14.81 15.51
N SER A 252 24.52 -15.81 16.39
CA SER A 252 23.86 -17.09 16.13
C SER A 252 22.36 -16.90 15.83
N GLU A 253 21.67 -16.04 16.57
CA GLU A 253 20.24 -15.78 16.37
C GLU A 253 19.97 -14.95 15.11
N LEU A 254 20.88 -14.04 14.76
CA LEU A 254 20.77 -13.21 13.56
C LEU A 254 21.07 -14.01 12.28
N PHE A 255 22.22 -14.69 12.23
CA PHE A 255 22.75 -15.32 11.02
C PHE A 255 22.55 -16.84 10.98
N GLY A 256 22.35 -17.48 12.12
CA GLY A 256 22.27 -18.92 12.24
C GLY A 256 23.61 -19.56 12.55
N HIS A 257 23.57 -20.86 12.83
CA HIS A 257 24.77 -21.68 13.03
C HIS A 257 24.56 -23.12 12.57
N LYS A 258 25.67 -23.80 12.30
CA LYS A 258 25.69 -25.26 12.09
C LYS A 258 25.97 -25.99 13.40
N LYS A 259 25.47 -27.22 13.50
CA LYS A 259 25.80 -28.12 14.61
C LYS A 259 27.33 -28.18 14.80
N GLY A 260 27.78 -27.96 16.03
CA GLY A 260 29.20 -27.97 16.40
C GLY A 260 29.96 -26.67 16.14
N ALA A 261 29.30 -25.59 15.69
CA ALA A 261 29.97 -24.30 15.47
C ALA A 261 30.55 -23.67 16.75
N PHE A 262 29.95 -23.96 17.92
CA PHE A 262 30.43 -23.55 19.23
C PHE A 262 29.96 -24.56 20.31
N THR A 263 30.52 -24.47 21.51
CA THR A 263 30.12 -25.30 22.67
C THR A 263 28.66 -25.03 23.00
N GLY A 264 27.79 -26.02 22.78
CA GLY A 264 26.33 -25.89 22.95
C GLY A 264 25.53 -25.85 21.64
N ALA A 265 26.17 -25.80 20.47
CA ALA A 265 25.52 -25.91 19.16
C ALA A 265 25.09 -27.36 18.85
N VAL A 266 24.06 -27.85 19.53
CA VAL A 266 23.62 -29.27 19.45
C VAL A 266 22.92 -29.60 18.12
N LYS A 267 22.39 -28.58 17.41
CA LYS A 267 21.68 -28.72 16.14
C LYS A 267 21.96 -27.53 15.23
N ASP A 268 21.60 -27.67 13.96
CA ASP A 268 21.53 -26.54 13.03
C ASP A 268 20.44 -25.56 13.46
N HIS A 269 20.72 -24.27 13.31
CA HIS A 269 19.80 -23.18 13.58
C HIS A 269 19.83 -22.18 12.41
N THR A 270 18.66 -21.87 11.85
CA THR A 270 18.52 -20.82 10.83
C THR A 270 18.26 -19.49 11.53
N GLY A 271 19.17 -18.53 11.38
CA GLY A 271 19.02 -17.20 11.96
C GLY A 271 17.83 -16.42 11.39
N VAL A 272 17.50 -15.30 12.04
CA VAL A 272 16.35 -14.47 11.70
C VAL A 272 16.42 -13.94 10.26
N PHE A 273 17.62 -13.59 9.77
CA PHE A 273 17.81 -13.14 8.39
C PHE A 273 17.49 -14.24 7.37
N GLY A 274 17.87 -15.49 7.66
CA GLY A 274 17.57 -16.63 6.80
C GLY A 274 16.12 -17.12 6.88
N ARG A 275 15.40 -16.77 7.94
CA ARG A 275 13.97 -17.09 8.12
C ARG A 275 13.05 -16.02 7.52
N CYS A 276 13.54 -14.80 7.33
CA CYS A 276 12.74 -13.70 6.80
C CYS A 276 12.31 -13.98 5.37
N SER A 277 11.05 -13.66 5.06
CA SER A 277 10.52 -13.76 3.70
C SER A 277 11.22 -12.74 2.79
N PRO A 278 11.39 -13.03 1.48
CA PRO A 278 11.85 -12.03 0.50
C PRO A 278 10.96 -10.79 0.40
N TYR A 279 9.71 -10.87 0.88
CA TYR A 279 8.76 -9.76 0.95
C TYR A 279 8.58 -9.24 2.38
N GLY A 280 9.46 -9.67 3.29
CA GLY A 280 9.37 -9.37 4.71
C GLY A 280 10.32 -8.28 5.18
N ALA A 281 10.10 -7.83 6.41
CA ALA A 281 10.90 -6.86 7.12
C ALA A 281 11.25 -7.40 8.51
N ILE A 282 12.43 -7.02 9.01
CA ILE A 282 12.91 -7.40 10.33
C ILE A 282 13.05 -6.15 11.18
N LEU A 283 12.45 -6.17 12.37
CA LEU A 283 12.72 -5.20 13.42
C LEU A 283 13.82 -5.75 14.33
N LEU A 284 14.94 -5.03 14.37
CA LEU A 284 15.99 -5.19 15.38
C LEU A 284 15.70 -4.18 16.50
N ASP A 285 15.04 -4.64 17.56
CA ASP A 285 14.71 -3.81 18.72
C ASP A 285 15.89 -3.81 19.71
N GLU A 286 16.12 -2.67 20.36
CA GLU A 286 17.26 -2.44 21.27
C GLU A 286 18.63 -2.74 20.62
N ILE A 287 18.89 -2.16 19.43
CA ILE A 287 20.18 -2.28 18.70
C ILE A 287 21.29 -1.35 19.22
N GLY A 288 20.97 -0.48 20.19
CA GLY A 288 21.88 0.53 20.74
C GLY A 288 22.68 0.07 21.93
#